data_AF-A0A6B3E7Z2-F1
#
_entry.id   AF-A0A6B3E7Z2-F1
#
_cell.length_a   1.000
_cell.length_b   1.000
_cell.length_c   1.000
_cell.angle_alpha   90.00
_cell.angle_beta   90.00
_cell.angle_gamma   90.00
#
_symmetry.space_group_name_H-M   'P 1'
#
loop_
_entity.id
_entity.type
_entity.pdbx_description
1 polymer ?
#
loop_
_entity_poly.entity_id
_entity_poly.type
_entity_poly.pdbx_seq_one_letter_code
_entity_poly.pdbx_strand_id
1 'polypeptide(L)'
;MGDKAHAHTGAAAGVPPAGHPSSIRNVVLVGHSGSGKTTLVEALAQTAGAVNRAGRVEDGSTVSDHDGIEQRSQRSVQLSLVPVAWGGDKINLLDTPGYADFVGELRAGLRATDAALFVVSAAQEAEAMPDPLLPLAIEAHGKADEDKLSEGLARLVAEDPTMRLEQNQDIHQMVLWCLGEAHLDVALDRLRSRYAVQVDAVPHRVALRETFAGTSTGRGRHVKQSGGHGQYAICEIDVEPLPPGSGIEFVDKVVGGSVPRQFIPSVEKGVRAQAARGVATGHPLVDLRVTLRDGKSHSVDSSDAAFQTAGALALREAASDTRIQLLEPVAEISVLVPDDCVGPVMSDLSGRRGRVVGTEQSGTGRTLVRAEVPELEIGRYAVDLRSLSHGTGRFDRVYARHEAMPAHLSDRMRGQRDDAADDT
;
A
#
# COMPACT_ATOMS: atom_id res chain seq x y z
N MET A 1 31.96 17.67 -25.77
CA MET A 1 31.00 18.54 -26.47
C MET A 1 29.74 18.51 -25.61
N GLY A 2 29.60 19.49 -24.70
CA GLY A 2 28.55 19.46 -23.67
C GLY A 2 27.18 19.70 -24.28
N ASP A 3 26.25 18.80 -23.98
CA ASP A 3 24.87 18.86 -24.42
C ASP A 3 24.20 20.09 -23.76
N LYS A 4 23.73 21.02 -24.59
CA LYS A 4 23.04 22.22 -24.11
C LYS A 4 21.68 21.78 -23.61
N ALA A 5 21.50 21.75 -22.30
CA ALA A 5 20.19 21.68 -21.68
C ALA A 5 19.28 22.73 -22.33
N HIS A 6 18.28 22.26 -23.07
CA HIS A 6 17.21 23.10 -23.61
C HIS A 6 16.36 23.60 -22.44
N ALA A 7 16.78 24.72 -21.83
CA ALA A 7 15.91 25.54 -20.99
C ALA A 7 14.83 26.11 -21.91
N HIS A 8 13.69 25.43 -21.98
CA HIS A 8 12.51 25.93 -22.68
C HIS A 8 11.97 27.13 -21.90
N THR A 9 12.00 28.30 -22.54
CA THR A 9 11.40 29.55 -22.06
C THR A 9 9.90 29.37 -21.87
N GLY A 10 9.46 29.14 -20.63
CA GLY A 10 8.05 29.25 -20.23
C GLY A 10 7.52 30.66 -20.53
N ALA A 11 6.20 30.78 -20.71
CA ALA A 11 5.48 31.92 -21.31
C ALA A 11 5.53 33.28 -20.55
N ALA A 12 6.56 33.47 -19.73
CA ALA A 12 6.96 34.67 -19.00
C ALA A 12 7.86 35.65 -19.78
N ALA A 13 8.07 35.44 -21.08
CA ALA A 13 9.15 36.09 -21.85
C ALA A 13 9.05 37.63 -21.94
N GLY A 14 7.96 38.25 -21.47
CA GLY A 14 7.73 39.69 -21.50
C GLY A 14 7.81 40.43 -20.15
N VAL A 15 7.97 39.73 -19.01
CA VAL A 15 7.93 40.40 -17.70
C VAL A 15 9.33 40.89 -17.32
N PRO A 16 9.55 42.20 -17.17
CA PRO A 16 10.87 42.74 -16.84
C PRO A 16 11.35 42.25 -15.46
N PRO A 17 12.68 42.10 -15.26
CA PRO A 17 13.24 41.76 -13.97
C PRO A 17 12.92 42.86 -12.95
N ALA A 18 12.70 42.46 -11.70
CA ALA A 18 12.49 43.40 -10.60
C ALA A 18 13.75 44.24 -10.36
N GLY A 19 13.59 45.53 -10.12
CA GLY A 19 14.71 46.44 -9.83
C GLY A 19 15.36 46.20 -8.46
N HIS A 20 14.61 45.66 -7.49
CA HIS A 20 15.11 45.29 -6.17
C HIS A 20 14.41 44.03 -5.63
N PRO A 21 15.03 43.26 -4.74
CA PRO A 21 14.39 42.09 -4.12
C PRO A 21 13.08 42.42 -3.37
N SER A 22 12.99 43.62 -2.79
CA SER A 22 11.80 44.08 -2.06
C SER A 22 10.58 44.33 -2.93
N SER A 23 10.74 44.43 -4.25
CA SER A 23 9.65 44.59 -5.24
C SER A 23 9.24 43.26 -5.88
N ILE A 24 9.63 42.14 -5.28
CA ILE A 24 9.18 40.80 -5.67
C ILE A 24 8.10 40.36 -4.66
N ARG A 25 7.00 39.81 -5.18
CA ARG A 25 5.95 39.16 -4.38
C ARG A 25 5.72 37.76 -4.90
N ASN A 26 5.78 36.78 -4.01
CA ASN A 26 5.44 35.40 -4.33
C ASN A 26 4.06 35.09 -3.74
N VAL A 27 3.09 34.78 -4.58
CA VAL A 27 1.70 34.52 -4.19
C VAL A 27 1.31 33.13 -4.64
N VAL A 28 0.99 32.24 -3.70
CA VAL A 28 0.54 30.87 -4.01
C VAL A 28 -0.98 30.82 -4.07
N LEU A 29 -1.52 30.08 -5.04
CA LEU A 29 -2.95 29.81 -5.11
C LEU A 29 -3.25 28.47 -4.43
N VAL A 30 -4.19 28.47 -3.49
CA VAL A 30 -4.54 27.30 -2.68
C VAL A 30 -6.01 26.98 -2.86
N GLY A 31 -6.36 25.73 -3.13
CA GLY A 31 -7.75 25.35 -3.38
C GLY A 31 -7.88 23.96 -3.95
N HIS A 32 -9.06 23.36 -3.81
CA HIS A 32 -9.31 22.00 -4.26
C HIS A 32 -9.24 21.84 -5.79
N SER A 33 -9.21 20.61 -6.27
CA SER A 33 -9.28 20.34 -7.71
C SER A 33 -10.58 20.87 -8.30
N GLY A 34 -10.48 21.51 -9.47
CA GLY A 34 -11.64 22.15 -10.10
C GLY A 34 -12.12 23.45 -9.43
N SER A 35 -11.42 23.95 -8.40
CA SER A 35 -11.82 25.23 -7.76
C SER A 35 -11.58 26.46 -8.63
N GLY A 36 -10.88 26.31 -9.76
CA GLY A 36 -10.60 27.39 -10.72
C GLY A 36 -9.27 28.12 -10.51
N LYS A 37 -8.32 27.54 -9.77
CA LYS A 37 -6.97 28.13 -9.55
C LYS A 37 -6.28 28.50 -10.85
N THR A 38 -6.05 27.53 -11.73
CA THR A 38 -5.40 27.75 -13.04
C THR A 38 -6.16 28.76 -13.90
N THR A 39 -7.48 28.67 -13.93
CA THR A 39 -8.33 29.67 -14.62
C THR A 39 -8.15 31.08 -14.04
N LEU A 40 -7.98 31.21 -12.72
CA LEU A 40 -7.71 32.48 -12.06
C LEU A 40 -6.30 32.99 -12.40
N VAL A 41 -5.30 32.12 -12.46
CA VAL A 41 -3.93 32.48 -12.90
C VAL A 41 -3.94 33.03 -14.32
N GLU A 42 -4.64 32.36 -15.25
CA GLU A 42 -4.80 32.82 -16.62
C GLU A 42 -5.48 34.20 -16.70
N ALA A 43 -6.55 34.41 -15.92
CA ALA A 43 -7.25 35.69 -15.87
C ALA A 43 -6.38 36.82 -15.30
N LEU A 44 -5.58 36.54 -14.27
CA LEU A 44 -4.63 37.49 -13.70
C LEU A 44 -3.50 37.81 -14.68
N ALA A 45 -2.94 36.81 -15.35
CA ALA A 45 -1.91 36.98 -16.36
C ALA A 45 -2.40 37.82 -17.55
N GLN A 46 -3.63 37.59 -18.01
CA GLN A 46 -4.25 38.40 -19.06
C GLN A 46 -4.49 39.84 -18.59
N THR A 47 -5.00 40.02 -17.37
CA THR A 47 -5.28 41.35 -16.79
C THR A 47 -4.01 42.17 -16.61
N ALA A 48 -2.91 41.53 -16.22
CA ALA A 48 -1.60 42.16 -16.11
C ALA A 48 -0.91 42.40 -17.47
N GLY A 49 -1.51 41.94 -18.58
CA GLY A 49 -0.93 42.04 -19.92
C GLY A 49 0.25 41.11 -20.18
N ALA A 50 0.47 40.11 -19.32
CA ALA A 50 1.52 39.10 -19.51
C ALA A 50 1.17 38.14 -20.67
N VAL A 51 -0.12 37.93 -20.92
CA VAL A 51 -0.64 37.23 -22.11
C VAL A 51 -1.71 38.04 -22.82
N ASN A 52 -1.79 37.89 -24.13
CA ASN A 52 -2.82 38.57 -24.94
C ASN A 52 -4.21 37.95 -24.79
N ARG A 53 -4.28 36.65 -24.45
CA ARG A 53 -5.52 35.89 -24.29
C ARG A 53 -5.32 34.85 -23.19
N ALA A 54 -6.26 34.76 -22.26
CA ALA A 54 -6.30 33.70 -21.27
C ALA A 54 -6.49 32.34 -21.94
N GLY A 55 -5.62 31.39 -21.59
CA GLY A 55 -5.72 29.99 -21.96
C GLY A 55 -6.88 29.27 -21.25
N ARG A 56 -7.19 28.07 -21.73
CA ARG A 56 -8.16 27.16 -21.12
C ARG A 56 -7.50 25.82 -20.83
N VAL A 57 -7.80 25.28 -19.65
CA VAL A 57 -7.34 23.95 -19.23
C VAL A 57 -7.77 22.90 -20.25
N GLU A 58 -9.06 22.92 -20.63
CA GLU A 58 -9.71 22.03 -21.62
C GLU A 58 -9.02 21.99 -22.99
N ASP A 59 -8.37 23.08 -23.37
CA ASP A 59 -7.69 23.24 -24.65
C ASP A 59 -6.17 22.97 -24.53
N GLY A 60 -5.67 22.68 -23.33
CA GLY A 60 -4.24 22.53 -23.04
C GLY A 60 -3.41 23.77 -23.36
N SER A 61 -4.01 24.96 -23.27
CA SER A 61 -3.42 26.23 -23.72
C SER A 61 -2.99 27.15 -22.59
N THR A 62 -2.98 26.64 -21.36
CA THR A 62 -2.59 27.38 -20.15
C THR A 62 -1.08 27.63 -20.12
N VAL A 63 -0.70 28.70 -19.43
CA VAL A 63 0.68 29.10 -19.18
C VAL A 63 1.27 28.36 -17.99
N SER A 64 0.46 27.71 -17.14
CA SER A 64 0.95 26.96 -15.99
C SER A 64 1.22 25.49 -16.28
N ASP A 65 0.46 24.83 -17.16
CA ASP A 65 0.57 23.39 -17.41
C ASP A 65 1.54 23.11 -18.58
N HIS A 66 2.74 22.64 -18.27
CA HIS A 66 3.83 22.47 -19.26
C HIS A 66 4.26 21.01 -19.44
N ASP A 67 3.94 20.13 -18.49
CA ASP A 67 4.32 18.72 -18.59
C ASP A 67 3.37 17.96 -19.52
N GLY A 68 3.90 16.98 -20.24
CA GLY A 68 3.10 16.09 -21.08
C GLY A 68 2.06 15.29 -20.28
N ILE A 69 2.30 15.02 -18.98
CA ILE A 69 1.29 14.39 -18.11
C ILE A 69 0.11 15.34 -17.87
N GLU A 70 0.37 16.63 -17.64
CA GLU A 70 -0.67 17.63 -17.36
C GLU A 70 -1.56 17.85 -18.58
N GLN A 71 -0.95 17.94 -19.77
CA GLN A 71 -1.68 18.10 -21.03
C GLN A 71 -2.58 16.90 -21.34
N ARG A 72 -2.10 15.66 -21.12
CA ARG A 72 -2.89 14.46 -21.37
C ARG A 72 -4.00 14.26 -20.34
N SER A 73 -3.71 14.54 -19.07
CA SER A 73 -4.66 14.32 -17.98
C SER A 73 -5.61 15.50 -17.74
N GLN A 74 -5.34 16.66 -18.38
CA GLN A 74 -6.09 17.90 -18.24
C GLN A 74 -6.17 18.37 -16.77
N ARG A 75 -5.07 18.13 -16.03
CA ARG A 75 -4.96 18.34 -14.58
C ARG A 75 -3.55 18.77 -14.26
N SER A 76 -3.40 19.82 -13.45
CA SER A 76 -2.11 20.23 -12.91
C SER A 76 -1.62 19.20 -11.90
N VAL A 77 -0.39 18.72 -12.07
CA VAL A 77 0.27 17.71 -11.22
C VAL A 77 1.56 18.25 -10.62
N GLN A 78 2.05 19.40 -11.10
CA GLN A 78 3.21 20.09 -10.59
C GLN A 78 2.89 21.54 -10.21
N LEU A 79 3.64 22.09 -9.28
CA LEU A 79 3.65 23.53 -9.04
C LEU A 79 4.24 24.26 -10.25
N SER A 80 3.55 25.30 -10.72
CA SER A 80 3.99 26.15 -11.81
C SER A 80 4.15 27.60 -11.37
N LEU A 81 5.12 28.30 -11.97
CA LEU A 81 5.41 29.70 -11.67
C LEU A 81 5.08 30.57 -12.88
N VAL A 82 4.09 31.45 -12.71
CA VAL A 82 3.64 32.41 -13.72
C VAL A 82 3.95 33.83 -13.23
N PRO A 83 5.01 34.48 -13.76
CA PRO A 83 5.34 35.84 -13.37
C PRO A 83 4.47 36.86 -14.12
N VAL A 84 4.10 37.94 -13.44
CA VAL A 84 3.38 39.09 -13.97
C VAL A 84 3.95 40.40 -13.40
N ALA A 85 3.76 41.52 -14.10
CA ALA A 85 4.11 42.84 -13.58
C ALA A 85 2.83 43.63 -13.26
N TRP A 86 2.76 44.21 -12.06
CA TRP A 86 1.61 45.03 -11.66
C TRP A 86 2.03 46.11 -10.68
N GLY A 87 1.61 47.36 -10.92
CA GLY A 87 1.86 48.47 -10.00
C GLY A 87 3.34 48.77 -9.71
N GLY A 88 4.25 48.39 -10.62
CA GLY A 88 5.71 48.52 -10.42
C GLY A 88 6.38 47.35 -9.72
N ASP A 89 5.61 46.39 -9.20
CA ASP A 89 6.11 45.15 -8.59
C ASP A 89 6.10 43.98 -9.59
N LYS A 90 7.01 43.03 -9.38
CA LYS A 90 7.00 41.72 -10.04
C LYS A 90 6.31 40.72 -9.12
N ILE A 91 5.21 40.15 -9.57
CA ILE A 91 4.44 39.16 -8.83
C ILE A 91 4.65 37.80 -9.49
N ASN A 92 5.16 36.82 -8.74
CA ASN A 92 5.22 35.43 -9.17
C ASN A 92 3.98 34.72 -8.60
N LEU A 93 3.07 34.34 -9.49
CA LEU A 93 1.92 33.51 -9.16
C LEU A 93 2.39 32.05 -9.15
N LEU A 94 2.23 31.37 -8.03
CA LEU A 94 2.53 29.94 -7.90
C LEU A 94 1.20 29.18 -8.00
N ASP A 95 0.93 28.63 -9.18
CA ASP A 95 -0.22 27.77 -9.43
C ASP A 95 0.10 26.38 -8.87
N THR A 96 -0.73 25.87 -7.95
CA THR A 96 -0.52 24.55 -7.35
C THR A 96 -1.56 23.55 -7.83
N PRO A 97 -1.22 22.26 -7.89
CA PRO A 97 -2.20 21.20 -8.05
C PRO A 97 -3.32 21.28 -7.01
N GLY A 98 -4.54 20.89 -7.41
CA GLY A 98 -5.71 20.88 -6.53
C GLY A 98 -6.09 19.51 -5.97
N TYR A 99 -5.56 18.43 -6.53
CA TYR A 99 -5.82 17.08 -6.03
C TYR A 99 -4.97 16.80 -4.80
N ALA A 100 -5.54 16.06 -3.84
CA ALA A 100 -4.82 15.63 -2.64
C ALA A 100 -3.55 14.83 -2.98
N ASP A 101 -3.61 14.07 -4.09
CA ASP A 101 -2.52 13.34 -4.76
C ASP A 101 -1.24 14.15 -4.98
N PHE A 102 -1.26 15.48 -4.85
CA PHE A 102 -0.12 16.36 -5.12
C PHE A 102 0.10 17.40 -4.01
N VAL A 103 -0.24 17.07 -2.76
CA VAL A 103 -0.09 18.00 -1.63
C VAL A 103 1.36 18.42 -1.38
N GLY A 104 2.34 17.59 -1.77
CA GLY A 104 3.76 17.92 -1.68
C GLY A 104 4.13 19.19 -2.45
N GLU A 105 3.57 19.37 -3.65
CA GLU A 105 3.74 20.56 -4.49
C GLU A 105 3.16 21.81 -3.83
N LEU A 106 1.94 21.69 -3.29
CA LEU A 106 1.30 22.78 -2.53
C LEU A 106 2.16 23.20 -1.33
N ARG A 107 2.71 22.24 -0.59
CA ARG A 107 3.61 22.52 0.54
C ARG A 107 4.91 23.18 0.11
N ALA A 108 5.48 22.78 -1.02
CA ALA A 108 6.66 23.44 -1.59
C ALA A 108 6.36 24.90 -1.94
N GLY A 109 5.21 25.15 -2.58
CA GLY A 109 4.73 26.50 -2.89
C GLY A 109 4.57 27.36 -1.65
N LEU A 110 3.83 26.86 -0.64
CA LEU A 110 3.60 27.58 0.61
C LEU A 110 4.90 28.00 1.33
N ARG A 111 5.97 27.19 1.23
CA ARG A 111 7.28 27.52 1.82
C ARG A 111 8.03 28.62 1.06
N ALA A 112 7.68 28.86 -0.19
CA ALA A 112 8.35 29.80 -1.09
C ALA A 112 7.60 31.14 -1.27
N THR A 113 6.47 31.35 -0.58
CA THR A 113 5.57 32.49 -0.81
C THR A 113 5.41 33.47 0.35
N ASP A 114 5.18 34.74 0.01
CA ASP A 114 4.88 35.82 0.95
C ASP A 114 3.38 35.85 1.32
N ALA A 115 2.52 35.37 0.41
CA ALA A 115 1.07 35.36 0.59
C ALA A 115 0.42 34.13 -0.06
N ALA A 116 -0.72 33.71 0.50
CA ALA A 116 -1.56 32.64 -0.05
C ALA A 116 -2.94 33.20 -0.42
N LEU A 117 -3.40 32.86 -1.63
CA LEU A 117 -4.73 33.19 -2.15
C LEU A 117 -5.58 31.91 -2.15
N PHE A 118 -6.59 31.87 -1.29
CA PHE A 118 -7.51 30.73 -1.21
C PHE A 118 -8.61 30.84 -2.26
N VAL A 119 -8.65 29.89 -3.19
CA VAL A 119 -9.65 29.77 -4.25
C VAL A 119 -10.62 28.66 -3.87
N VAL A 120 -11.76 29.07 -3.32
CA VAL A 120 -12.82 28.18 -2.85
C VAL A 120 -13.94 28.16 -3.89
N SER A 121 -14.30 26.97 -4.36
CA SER A 121 -15.49 26.81 -5.19
C SER A 121 -16.73 27.01 -4.33
N ALA A 122 -17.65 27.87 -4.77
CA ALA A 122 -18.94 28.02 -4.12
C ALA A 122 -19.81 26.74 -4.19
N ALA A 123 -19.39 25.74 -4.97
CA ALA A 123 -20.10 24.48 -5.16
C ALA A 123 -19.46 23.28 -4.43
N GLN A 124 -18.31 23.43 -3.76
CA GLN A 124 -17.58 22.31 -3.14
C GLN A 124 -17.25 22.56 -1.65
N GLU A 125 -17.24 21.50 -0.84
CA GLU A 125 -16.96 21.52 0.60
C GLU A 125 -15.46 21.35 0.92
N ALA A 126 -15.03 21.73 2.14
CA ALA A 126 -13.64 21.63 2.62
C ALA A 126 -13.32 20.26 3.25
N GLU A 127 -12.05 19.83 3.18
CA GLU A 127 -11.68 18.41 3.31
C GLU A 127 -10.45 18.13 4.20
N ALA A 128 -10.45 16.99 4.89
CA ALA A 128 -9.26 16.44 5.58
C ALA A 128 -8.29 15.77 4.59
N MET A 129 -7.03 15.54 4.99
CA MET A 129 -6.10 14.77 4.17
C MET A 129 -6.57 13.31 4.06
N PRO A 130 -6.66 12.76 2.84
CA PRO A 130 -7.09 11.38 2.64
C PRO A 130 -5.99 10.37 2.94
N ASP A 131 -6.38 9.16 3.35
CA ASP A 131 -5.48 8.03 3.50
C ASP A 131 -5.11 7.44 2.12
N PRO A 132 -3.85 7.05 1.88
CA PRO A 132 -3.44 6.37 0.66
C PRO A 132 -3.86 4.90 0.66
N LEU A 133 -4.78 4.54 -0.25
CA LEU A 133 -5.43 3.23 -0.29
C LEU A 133 -5.12 2.41 -1.53
N LEU A 134 -4.36 2.94 -2.49
CA LEU A 134 -3.90 2.21 -3.67
C LEU A 134 -2.48 1.66 -3.38
N PRO A 135 -2.31 0.34 -3.19
CA PRO A 135 -1.00 -0.26 -3.03
C PRO A 135 -0.32 -0.47 -4.38
N LEU A 136 0.98 -0.16 -4.44
CA LEU A 136 1.89 -0.65 -5.46
C LEU A 136 3.04 -1.40 -4.79
N ALA A 137 3.15 -2.70 -5.07
CA ALA A 137 4.37 -3.42 -4.72
C ALA A 137 5.46 -3.10 -5.74
N ILE A 138 6.65 -2.78 -5.24
CA ILE A 138 7.79 -2.32 -6.03
C ILE A 138 9.03 -3.14 -5.74
N GLU A 139 9.77 -3.45 -6.81
CA GLU A 139 11.07 -4.11 -6.76
C GLU A 139 12.11 -3.28 -7.51
N ALA A 140 13.38 -3.38 -7.12
CA ALA A 140 14.46 -2.73 -7.86
C ALA A 140 14.61 -3.41 -9.22
N HIS A 141 14.72 -2.63 -10.29
CA HIS A 141 14.91 -3.19 -11.64
C HIS A 141 16.24 -3.94 -11.78
N GLY A 142 17.27 -3.50 -11.06
CA GLY A 142 18.54 -4.20 -10.99
C GLY A 142 19.34 -3.84 -9.74
N LYS A 143 20.49 -4.50 -9.60
CA LYS A 143 21.36 -4.37 -8.43
C LYS A 143 21.84 -2.94 -8.16
N ALA A 144 22.05 -2.15 -9.20
CA ALA A 144 22.44 -0.74 -9.08
C ALA A 144 21.31 0.15 -8.52
N ASP A 145 20.05 -0.25 -8.73
CA ASP A 145 18.88 0.44 -8.19
C ASP A 145 18.62 0.00 -6.75
N GLU A 146 18.87 -1.28 -6.42
CA GLU A 146 18.71 -1.85 -5.08
C GLU A 146 19.45 -1.05 -4.00
N ASP A 147 20.70 -0.66 -4.28
CA ASP A 147 21.53 0.15 -3.37
C ASP A 147 20.95 1.56 -3.11
N LYS A 148 20.16 2.10 -4.05
CA LYS A 148 19.60 3.46 -4.00
C LYS A 148 18.12 3.50 -3.62
N LEU A 149 17.42 2.38 -3.77
CA LEU A 149 15.96 2.31 -3.71
C LEU A 149 15.42 2.81 -2.36
N SER A 150 16.02 2.36 -1.26
CA SER A 150 15.60 2.78 0.08
C SER A 150 15.76 4.29 0.29
N GLU A 151 16.85 4.90 -0.18
CA GLU A 151 17.08 6.34 -0.05
C GLU A 151 16.13 7.15 -0.96
N GLY A 152 15.93 6.70 -2.21
CA GLY A 152 15.03 7.34 -3.16
C GLY A 152 13.58 7.36 -2.66
N LEU A 153 13.09 6.23 -2.15
CA LEU A 153 11.74 6.12 -1.58
C LEU A 153 11.58 6.96 -0.32
N ALA A 154 12.58 6.97 0.57
CA ALA A 154 12.53 7.79 1.78
C ALA A 154 12.43 9.28 1.46
N ARG A 155 13.16 9.75 0.44
CA ARG A 155 13.06 11.14 -0.03
C ARG A 155 11.73 11.44 -0.68
N LEU A 156 11.22 10.53 -1.52
CA LEU A 156 9.91 10.68 -2.16
C LEU A 156 8.79 10.84 -1.13
N VAL A 157 8.73 9.97 -0.11
CA VAL A 157 7.73 10.05 0.97
C VAL A 157 7.93 11.28 1.86
N ALA A 158 9.16 11.72 2.08
CA ALA A 158 9.42 12.95 2.83
C ALA A 158 8.91 14.21 2.10
N GLU A 159 8.89 14.18 0.77
CA GLU A 159 8.34 15.25 -0.06
C GLU A 159 6.82 15.19 -0.17
N ASP A 160 6.25 14.00 -0.25
CA ASP A 160 4.81 13.78 -0.31
C ASP A 160 4.26 13.04 0.93
N PRO A 161 3.69 13.76 1.90
CA PRO A 161 3.14 13.18 3.13
C PRO A 161 1.86 12.36 2.90
N THR A 162 1.27 12.39 1.70
CA THR A 162 0.10 11.56 1.38
C THR A 162 0.49 10.21 0.81
N MET A 163 1.77 9.98 0.55
CA MET A 163 2.30 8.64 0.31
C MET A 163 2.67 7.96 1.61
N ARG A 164 2.51 6.63 1.64
CA ARG A 164 2.99 5.81 2.76
C ARG A 164 3.84 4.67 2.21
N LEU A 165 5.08 4.55 2.68
CA LEU A 165 5.92 3.39 2.40
C LEU A 165 5.72 2.35 3.51
N GLU A 166 5.45 1.12 3.11
CA GLU A 166 5.30 -0.02 4.00
C GLU A 166 6.23 -1.14 3.55
N GLN A 167 7.04 -1.67 4.47
CA GLN A 167 7.77 -2.91 4.25
C GLN A 167 7.01 -4.04 4.94
N ASN A 168 6.30 -4.85 4.16
CA ASN A 168 5.47 -5.91 4.71
C ASN A 168 6.29 -7.19 4.86
N GLN A 169 6.56 -7.59 6.10
CA GLN A 169 7.41 -8.74 6.42
C GLN A 169 6.75 -10.08 6.13
N ASP A 170 5.41 -10.14 6.10
CA ASP A 170 4.67 -11.39 5.88
C ASP A 170 4.70 -11.81 4.40
N ILE A 171 4.67 -10.84 3.49
CA ILE A 171 4.69 -11.07 2.03
C ILE A 171 6.03 -10.71 1.38
N HIS A 172 6.99 -10.20 2.17
CA HIS A 172 8.31 -9.76 1.72
C HIS A 172 8.26 -8.73 0.57
N GLN A 173 7.25 -7.86 0.56
CA GLN A 173 7.12 -6.80 -0.44
C GLN A 173 7.35 -5.42 0.18
N MET A 174 7.98 -4.54 -0.58
CA MET A 174 7.90 -3.11 -0.34
C MET A 174 6.70 -2.56 -1.08
N VAL A 175 5.81 -1.91 -0.35
CA VAL A 175 4.54 -1.40 -0.87
C VAL A 175 4.53 0.12 -0.71
N LEU A 176 4.42 0.81 -1.83
CA LEU A 176 4.15 2.23 -1.88
C LEU A 176 2.64 2.44 -1.97
N TRP A 177 2.07 3.05 -0.94
CA TRP A 177 0.66 3.41 -0.90
C TRP A 177 0.47 4.81 -1.47
N CYS A 178 -0.40 4.92 -2.47
CA CYS A 178 -0.76 6.15 -3.16
C CYS A 178 -2.27 6.41 -3.07
N LEU A 179 -2.68 7.62 -3.45
CA LEU A 179 -4.09 8.04 -3.45
C LEU A 179 -4.85 7.62 -4.71
N GLY A 180 -4.14 7.33 -5.80
CA GLY A 180 -4.72 6.97 -7.09
C GLY A 180 -3.64 6.74 -8.16
N GLU A 181 -4.08 6.37 -9.36
CA GLU A 181 -3.18 6.00 -10.48
C GLU A 181 -2.33 7.19 -10.94
N ALA A 182 -2.90 8.39 -11.04
CA ALA A 182 -2.13 9.58 -11.42
C ALA A 182 -1.03 9.91 -10.40
N HIS A 183 -1.33 9.79 -9.10
CA HIS A 183 -0.35 9.95 -8.04
C HIS A 183 0.79 8.92 -8.19
N LEU A 184 0.43 7.68 -8.51
CA LEU A 184 1.37 6.59 -8.71
C LEU A 184 2.30 6.85 -9.91
N ASP A 185 1.76 7.25 -11.05
CA ASP A 185 2.54 7.52 -12.26
C ASP A 185 3.58 8.62 -12.02
N VAL A 186 3.19 9.69 -11.32
CA VAL A 186 4.11 10.78 -10.94
C VAL A 186 5.15 10.29 -9.93
N ALA A 187 4.78 9.43 -8.98
CA ALA A 187 5.71 8.83 -8.03
C ALA A 187 6.81 8.03 -8.74
N LEU A 188 6.40 7.18 -9.69
CA LEU A 188 7.30 6.33 -10.48
C LEU A 188 8.21 7.17 -11.41
N ASP A 189 7.66 8.19 -12.06
CA ASP A 189 8.48 9.09 -12.88
C ASP A 189 9.51 9.81 -12.02
N ARG A 190 9.14 10.35 -10.85
CA ARG A 190 10.08 11.05 -9.94
C ARG A 190 11.21 10.15 -9.46
N LEU A 191 10.92 8.89 -9.12
CA LEU A 191 11.97 7.92 -8.78
C LEU A 191 12.98 7.77 -9.91
N ARG A 192 12.49 7.65 -11.15
CA ARG A 192 13.34 7.49 -12.33
C ARG A 192 14.10 8.78 -12.69
N SER A 193 13.41 9.90 -12.81
CA SER A 193 13.92 11.15 -13.38
C SER A 193 14.76 11.95 -12.40
N ARG A 194 14.35 12.01 -11.12
CA ARG A 194 15.01 12.82 -10.09
C ARG A 194 15.96 12.03 -9.21
N TYR A 195 15.59 10.80 -8.84
CA TYR A 195 16.39 9.97 -7.95
C TYR A 195 17.25 8.95 -8.68
N ALA A 196 17.10 8.82 -10.00
CA ALA A 196 17.82 7.86 -10.84
C ALA A 196 17.71 6.42 -10.29
N VAL A 197 16.50 6.06 -9.84
CA VAL A 197 16.12 4.72 -9.37
C VAL A 197 15.06 4.17 -10.31
N GLN A 198 15.37 3.04 -10.97
CA GLN A 198 14.39 2.29 -11.74
C GLN A 198 13.75 1.21 -10.88
N VAL A 199 12.42 1.15 -10.93
CA VAL A 199 11.63 0.18 -10.18
C VAL A 199 10.68 -0.57 -11.12
N ASP A 200 10.49 -1.85 -10.83
CA ASP A 200 9.47 -2.67 -11.47
C ASP A 200 8.24 -2.73 -10.57
N ALA A 201 7.08 -2.43 -11.16
CA ALA A 201 5.79 -2.59 -10.52
C ALA A 201 5.37 -4.06 -10.58
N VAL A 202 5.25 -4.70 -9.42
CA VAL A 202 4.81 -6.10 -9.30
C VAL A 202 3.41 -6.16 -8.68
N PRO A 203 2.64 -7.25 -8.93
CA PRO A 203 1.34 -7.40 -8.29
C PRO A 203 1.45 -7.38 -6.75
N HIS A 204 0.65 -6.51 -6.12
CA HIS A 204 0.53 -6.46 -4.67
C HIS A 204 -0.13 -7.74 -4.16
N ARG A 205 0.52 -8.40 -3.20
CA ARG A 205 0.02 -9.64 -2.59
C ARG A 205 -0.71 -9.32 -1.29
N VAL A 206 -1.80 -10.03 -1.05
CA VAL A 206 -2.52 -9.95 0.23
C VAL A 206 -1.90 -10.97 1.20
N ALA A 207 -1.72 -10.57 2.46
CA ALA A 207 -1.09 -11.40 3.50
C ALA A 207 -2.03 -12.52 3.98
N LEU A 208 -2.18 -13.58 3.19
CA LEU A 208 -2.97 -14.76 3.55
C LEU A 208 -2.32 -15.53 4.70
N ARG A 209 -3.13 -16.31 5.43
CA ARG A 209 -2.70 -17.17 6.53
C ARG A 209 -3.23 -18.59 6.35
N GLU A 210 -2.65 -19.55 7.06
CA GLU A 210 -3.13 -20.92 7.12
C GLU A 210 -3.66 -21.25 8.52
N THR A 211 -4.62 -22.17 8.61
CA THR A 211 -4.96 -22.83 9.88
C THR A 211 -5.43 -24.26 9.65
N PHE A 212 -5.52 -25.04 10.72
CA PHE A 212 -5.99 -26.42 10.69
C PHE A 212 -7.52 -26.44 10.63
N ALA A 213 -8.13 -27.26 9.76
CA ALA A 213 -9.59 -27.41 9.73
C ALA A 213 -10.14 -28.19 10.93
N GLY A 214 -9.29 -28.96 11.61
CA GLY A 214 -9.66 -29.83 12.73
C GLY A 214 -8.43 -30.39 13.43
N THR A 215 -8.66 -31.08 14.54
CA THR A 215 -7.61 -31.68 15.35
C THR A 215 -6.84 -32.76 14.60
N SER A 216 -5.53 -32.82 14.81
CA SER A 216 -4.62 -33.78 14.19
C SER A 216 -3.44 -34.09 15.11
N THR A 217 -2.68 -35.14 14.80
CA THR A 217 -1.49 -35.54 15.54
C THR A 217 -0.31 -35.68 14.60
N GLY A 218 0.91 -35.41 15.05
CA GLY A 218 2.10 -35.54 14.20
C GLY A 218 3.32 -36.07 14.95
N ARG A 219 4.20 -36.79 14.24
CA ARG A 219 5.39 -37.44 14.80
C ARG A 219 6.66 -37.10 14.02
N GLY A 220 7.27 -35.99 14.40
CA GLY A 220 8.52 -35.57 13.81
C GLY A 220 9.69 -36.42 14.28
N ARG A 221 10.28 -37.20 13.36
CA ARG A 221 11.50 -37.99 13.61
C ARG A 221 12.69 -37.41 12.85
N HIS A 222 13.68 -36.92 13.58
CA HIS A 222 14.95 -36.48 13.03
C HIS A 222 16.08 -37.39 13.52
N VAL A 223 16.57 -38.27 12.65
CA VAL A 223 17.70 -39.16 12.95
C VAL A 223 18.68 -39.09 11.80
N LYS A 224 19.89 -38.56 12.05
CA LYS A 224 20.94 -38.49 11.04
C LYS A 224 22.26 -39.00 11.62
N GLN A 225 22.84 -39.98 10.94
CA GLN A 225 24.20 -40.45 11.16
C GLN A 225 25.06 -39.98 9.98
N SER A 226 25.45 -38.71 9.99
CA SER A 226 26.56 -38.23 9.16
C SER A 226 27.87 -38.45 9.93
N GLY A 227 29.01 -38.58 9.24
CA GLY A 227 30.34 -38.88 9.83
C GLY A 227 30.92 -37.86 10.84
N GLY A 228 30.09 -37.04 11.47
CA GLY A 228 30.38 -36.19 12.63
C GLY A 228 29.48 -36.55 13.82
N HIS A 229 29.06 -35.57 14.63
CA HIS A 229 28.12 -35.80 15.74
C HIS A 229 26.77 -36.30 15.23
N GLY A 230 26.28 -37.41 15.81
CA GLY A 230 24.96 -37.94 15.51
C GLY A 230 23.86 -36.94 15.90
N GLN A 231 22.74 -36.98 15.19
CA GLN A 231 21.55 -36.19 15.51
C GLN A 231 20.39 -37.12 15.77
N TYR A 232 19.74 -36.98 16.92
CA TYR A 232 18.58 -37.77 17.31
C TYR A 232 17.56 -36.93 18.06
N ALA A 233 16.34 -36.84 17.54
CA ALA A 233 15.18 -36.33 18.25
C ALA A 233 13.90 -36.92 17.66
N ILE A 234 12.95 -37.24 18.52
CA ILE A 234 11.57 -37.57 18.12
C ILE A 234 10.63 -36.72 18.97
N CYS A 235 9.65 -36.09 18.33
CA CYS A 235 8.59 -35.32 18.99
C CYS A 235 7.22 -35.85 18.54
N GLU A 236 6.32 -36.02 19.49
CA GLU A 236 4.92 -36.36 19.24
C GLU A 236 4.03 -35.21 19.73
N ILE A 237 3.26 -34.63 18.81
CA ILE A 237 2.42 -33.47 19.08
C ILE A 237 0.96 -33.74 18.75
N ASP A 238 0.07 -33.03 19.43
CA ASP A 238 -1.30 -32.78 18.97
C ASP A 238 -1.43 -31.33 18.52
N VAL A 239 -2.20 -31.13 17.45
CA VAL A 239 -2.54 -29.82 16.94
C VAL A 239 -4.06 -29.69 16.89
N GLU A 240 -4.59 -28.63 17.50
CA GLU A 240 -6.01 -28.29 17.43
C GLU A 240 -6.19 -26.83 17.01
N PRO A 241 -7.18 -26.51 16.16
CA PRO A 241 -7.48 -25.13 15.81
C PRO A 241 -8.07 -24.37 17.01
N LEU A 242 -7.77 -23.08 17.08
CA LEU A 242 -8.28 -22.15 18.07
C LEU A 242 -9.21 -21.12 17.41
N PRO A 243 -10.02 -20.38 18.18
CA PRO A 243 -10.78 -19.26 17.66
C PRO A 243 -9.89 -18.21 16.96
N PRO A 244 -10.41 -17.49 15.95
CA PRO A 244 -9.66 -16.46 15.25
C PRO A 244 -9.03 -15.42 16.18
N GLY A 245 -7.77 -15.07 15.93
CA GLY A 245 -7.00 -14.10 16.73
C GLY A 245 -6.32 -14.70 17.97
N SER A 246 -6.38 -16.02 18.19
CA SER A 246 -5.68 -16.69 19.28
C SER A 246 -4.18 -16.81 19.05
N GLY A 247 -3.72 -16.73 17.80
CA GLY A 247 -2.31 -16.93 17.45
C GLY A 247 -1.86 -18.38 17.66
N ILE A 248 -0.59 -18.59 18.02
CA ILE A 248 -0.03 -19.93 18.25
C ILE A 248 0.24 -20.12 19.75
N GLU A 249 -0.51 -21.04 20.35
CA GLU A 249 -0.31 -21.51 21.73
C GLU A 249 0.53 -22.79 21.72
N PHE A 250 1.56 -22.88 22.57
CA PHE A 250 2.36 -24.10 22.75
C PHE A 250 2.20 -24.61 24.18
N VAL A 251 1.84 -25.88 24.33
CA VAL A 251 1.57 -26.51 25.63
C VAL A 251 2.46 -27.73 25.80
N ASP A 252 3.17 -27.82 26.92
CA ASP A 252 3.94 -29.00 27.32
C ASP A 252 3.10 -29.92 28.21
N LYS A 253 2.96 -31.18 27.80
CA LYS A 253 2.37 -32.27 28.61
C LYS A 253 3.29 -33.49 28.70
N VAL A 254 4.59 -33.33 28.47
CA VAL A 254 5.55 -34.42 28.52
C VAL A 254 5.65 -34.97 29.95
N VAL A 255 5.50 -36.30 30.08
CA VAL A 255 5.63 -37.02 31.35
C VAL A 255 6.82 -37.97 31.28
N GLY A 256 7.48 -38.22 32.42
CA GLY A 256 8.54 -39.25 32.51
C GLY A 256 9.88 -38.85 31.88
N GLY A 257 10.04 -37.61 31.41
CA GLY A 257 11.32 -37.11 30.90
C GLY A 257 11.73 -37.65 29.53
N SER A 258 10.77 -38.15 28.74
CA SER A 258 11.01 -38.66 27.39
C SER A 258 11.61 -37.61 26.45
N VAL A 259 11.18 -36.36 26.62
CA VAL A 259 11.89 -35.15 26.18
C VAL A 259 12.48 -34.45 27.40
N PRO A 260 13.82 -34.29 27.49
CA PRO A 260 14.45 -33.51 28.55
C PRO A 260 13.94 -32.06 28.56
N ARG A 261 13.59 -31.52 29.75
CA ARG A 261 13.00 -30.18 29.91
C ARG A 261 13.78 -29.06 29.22
N GLN A 262 15.10 -29.18 29.14
CA GLN A 262 15.97 -28.21 28.47
C GLN A 262 15.71 -28.10 26.95
N PHE A 263 15.17 -29.14 26.31
CA PHE A 263 14.93 -29.17 24.86
C PHE A 263 13.49 -28.81 24.47
N ILE A 264 12.57 -28.68 25.42
CA ILE A 264 11.17 -28.31 25.14
C ILE A 264 11.07 -26.94 24.45
N PRO A 265 11.80 -25.87 24.89
CA PRO A 265 11.82 -24.60 24.15
C PRO A 265 12.35 -24.73 22.72
N SER A 266 13.24 -25.70 22.48
CA SER A 266 13.75 -25.99 21.13
C SER A 266 12.69 -26.65 20.25
N VAL A 267 11.84 -27.54 20.80
CA VAL A 267 10.69 -28.07 20.07
C VAL A 267 9.72 -26.95 19.68
N GLU A 268 9.35 -26.10 20.65
CA GLU A 268 8.48 -24.94 20.41
C GLU A 268 9.05 -24.02 19.33
N LYS A 269 10.35 -23.68 19.42
CA LYS A 269 11.04 -22.87 18.42
C LYS A 269 10.97 -23.49 17.02
N GLY A 270 11.15 -24.81 16.92
CA GLY A 270 11.02 -25.55 15.67
C GLY A 270 9.61 -25.49 15.08
N VAL A 271 8.59 -25.70 15.93
CA VAL A 271 7.17 -25.58 15.56
C VAL A 271 6.85 -24.18 15.08
N ARG A 272 7.21 -23.14 15.83
CA ARG A 272 6.97 -21.73 15.47
C ARG A 272 7.69 -21.34 14.17
N ALA A 273 8.93 -21.80 13.97
CA ALA A 273 9.67 -21.54 12.75
C ALA A 273 9.03 -22.21 11.52
N GLN A 274 8.52 -23.43 11.66
CA GLN A 274 7.77 -24.08 10.58
C GLN A 274 6.42 -23.40 10.35
N ALA A 275 5.72 -23.02 11.41
CA ALA A 275 4.45 -22.31 11.33
C ALA A 275 4.58 -20.99 10.57
N ALA A 276 5.65 -20.21 10.81
CA ALA A 276 5.94 -18.99 10.07
C ALA A 276 6.15 -19.21 8.55
N ARG A 277 6.58 -20.40 8.14
CA ARG A 277 6.77 -20.77 6.72
C ARG A 277 5.53 -21.38 6.07
N GLY A 278 4.49 -21.67 6.85
CA GLY A 278 3.33 -22.45 6.41
C GLY A 278 3.63 -23.94 6.28
N VAL A 279 2.57 -24.71 5.99
CA VAL A 279 2.63 -26.17 5.86
C VAL A 279 2.01 -26.69 4.58
N ALA A 280 1.14 -25.92 3.93
CA ALA A 280 0.49 -26.30 2.67
C ALA A 280 0.87 -25.35 1.53
N THR A 281 0.42 -24.11 1.61
CA THR A 281 0.55 -23.08 0.57
C THR A 281 1.60 -22.03 0.91
N GLY A 282 2.48 -22.33 1.87
CA GLY A 282 3.59 -21.47 2.28
C GLY A 282 3.17 -20.15 2.94
N HIS A 283 1.94 -20.08 3.46
CA HIS A 283 1.45 -18.94 4.20
C HIS A 283 1.55 -19.20 5.72
N PRO A 284 1.88 -18.20 6.54
CA PRO A 284 2.07 -18.40 7.97
C PRO A 284 0.82 -18.99 8.64
N LEU A 285 1.04 -20.01 9.47
CA LEU A 285 0.00 -20.65 10.27
C LEU A 285 -0.41 -19.75 11.45
N VAL A 286 -1.71 -19.70 11.74
CA VAL A 286 -2.30 -18.96 12.88
C VAL A 286 -3.43 -19.75 13.53
N ASP A 287 -3.83 -19.29 14.72
CA ASP A 287 -5.01 -19.77 15.46
C ASP A 287 -5.01 -21.27 15.71
N LEU A 288 -3.97 -21.74 16.41
CA LEU A 288 -3.81 -23.15 16.75
C LEU A 288 -3.08 -23.35 18.08
N ARG A 289 -3.41 -24.45 18.76
CA ARG A 289 -2.67 -24.95 19.91
C ARG A 289 -1.87 -26.18 19.50
N VAL A 290 -0.57 -26.16 19.79
CA VAL A 290 0.32 -27.32 19.68
C VAL A 290 0.62 -27.85 21.07
N THR A 291 0.23 -29.09 21.34
CA THR A 291 0.55 -29.78 22.59
C THR A 291 1.65 -30.80 22.37
N LEU A 292 2.82 -30.63 22.99
CA LEU A 292 3.86 -31.65 23.03
C LEU A 292 3.47 -32.72 24.05
N ARG A 293 3.15 -33.93 23.56
CA ARG A 293 2.71 -35.05 24.40
C ARG A 293 3.86 -35.94 24.84
N ASP A 294 4.72 -36.28 23.90
CA ASP A 294 5.78 -37.26 24.12
C ASP A 294 6.94 -37.01 23.14
N GLY A 295 8.00 -37.81 23.28
CA GLY A 295 9.12 -37.79 22.38
C GLY A 295 10.17 -38.83 22.73
N LYS A 296 11.30 -38.80 22.03
CA LYS A 296 12.46 -39.63 22.38
C LYS A 296 13.72 -38.81 22.24
N SER A 297 14.62 -39.00 23.21
CA SER A 297 15.96 -38.43 23.23
C SER A 297 17.03 -39.52 23.28
N HIS A 298 18.25 -39.14 22.90
CA HIS A 298 19.46 -39.94 23.07
C HIS A 298 20.47 -39.08 23.83
N SER A 299 21.18 -39.67 24.79
CA SER A 299 22.05 -38.93 25.71
C SER A 299 23.21 -38.21 25.03
N VAL A 300 23.67 -38.70 23.87
CA VAL A 300 24.82 -38.16 23.15
C VAL A 300 24.42 -37.43 21.87
N ASP A 301 23.40 -37.92 21.16
CA ASP A 301 23.05 -37.45 19.83
C ASP A 301 21.90 -36.44 19.82
N SER A 302 21.22 -36.22 20.95
CA SER A 302 20.19 -35.19 21.05
C SER A 302 20.80 -33.81 21.26
N SER A 303 20.29 -32.84 20.51
CA SER A 303 20.69 -31.44 20.55
C SER A 303 19.49 -30.52 20.29
N ASP A 304 19.63 -29.23 20.60
CA ASP A 304 18.63 -28.21 20.31
C ASP A 304 18.22 -28.18 18.82
N ALA A 305 19.19 -28.28 17.92
CA ALA A 305 18.94 -28.29 16.48
C ALA A 305 18.14 -29.53 16.03
N ALA A 306 18.41 -30.69 16.64
CA ALA A 306 17.67 -31.91 16.36
C ALA A 306 16.21 -31.79 16.81
N PHE A 307 15.96 -31.26 18.02
CA PHE A 307 14.60 -31.06 18.53
C PHE A 307 13.82 -29.95 17.81
N GLN A 308 14.48 -28.88 17.35
CA GLN A 308 13.87 -27.89 16.46
C GLN A 308 13.43 -28.53 15.13
N THR A 309 14.28 -29.36 14.54
CA THR A 309 13.97 -30.05 13.28
C THR A 309 12.85 -31.07 13.45
N ALA A 310 12.89 -31.85 14.55
CA ALA A 310 11.83 -32.79 14.89
C ALA A 310 10.49 -32.07 15.15
N GLY A 311 10.46 -30.97 15.89
CA GLY A 311 9.24 -30.17 16.08
C GLY A 311 8.64 -29.67 14.76
N ALA A 312 9.49 -29.16 13.85
CA ALA A 312 9.06 -28.73 12.52
C ALA A 312 8.50 -29.88 11.67
N LEU A 313 9.13 -31.06 11.71
CA LEU A 313 8.64 -32.25 11.01
C LEU A 313 7.29 -32.73 11.59
N ALA A 314 7.14 -32.69 12.90
CA ALA A 314 5.90 -33.10 13.57
C ALA A 314 4.70 -32.24 13.12
N LEU A 315 4.90 -30.93 13.01
CA LEU A 315 3.86 -30.02 12.52
C LEU A 315 3.47 -30.29 11.06
N ARG A 316 4.45 -30.60 10.20
CA ARG A 316 4.18 -30.96 8.79
C ARG A 316 3.40 -32.26 8.66
N GLU A 317 3.73 -33.26 9.47
CA GLU A 317 3.00 -34.53 9.46
C GLU A 317 1.58 -34.37 10.01
N ALA A 318 1.39 -33.59 11.08
CA ALA A 318 0.04 -33.27 11.55
C ALA A 318 -0.81 -32.60 10.44
N ALA A 319 -0.18 -31.74 9.63
CA ALA A 319 -0.83 -31.07 8.51
C ALA A 319 -1.16 -32.01 7.33
N SER A 320 -0.48 -33.15 7.15
CA SER A 320 -0.81 -34.10 6.08
C SER A 320 -2.07 -34.92 6.38
N ASP A 321 -2.41 -35.06 7.65
CA ASP A 321 -3.53 -35.90 8.12
C ASP A 321 -4.85 -35.11 8.20
N THR A 322 -4.84 -33.82 7.90
CA THR A 322 -6.01 -32.93 8.00
C THR A 322 -6.03 -31.90 6.88
N ARG A 323 -7.21 -31.33 6.61
CA ARG A 323 -7.31 -30.25 5.64
C ARG A 323 -6.75 -28.97 6.26
N ILE A 324 -5.81 -28.34 5.58
CA ILE A 324 -5.38 -26.97 5.90
C ILE A 324 -6.32 -25.97 5.22
N GLN A 325 -6.82 -25.00 5.97
CA GLN A 325 -7.65 -23.90 5.47
C GLN A 325 -6.78 -22.70 5.18
N LEU A 326 -7.03 -22.06 4.03
CA LEU A 326 -6.46 -20.77 3.69
C LEU A 326 -7.38 -19.69 4.24
N LEU A 327 -6.82 -18.72 4.94
CA LEU A 327 -7.53 -17.61 5.52
C LEU A 327 -7.17 -16.33 4.77
N GLU A 328 -8.19 -15.55 4.41
CA GLU A 328 -8.05 -14.25 3.79
C GLU A 328 -8.35 -13.13 4.80
N PRO A 329 -7.62 -12.00 4.75
CA PRO A 329 -7.96 -10.84 5.56
C PRO A 329 -9.23 -10.17 5.01
N VAL A 330 -10.11 -9.82 5.93
CA VAL A 330 -11.35 -9.08 5.71
C VAL A 330 -11.16 -7.68 6.30
N ALA A 331 -11.48 -6.66 5.50
CA ALA A 331 -11.49 -5.28 5.92
C ALA A 331 -12.92 -4.81 6.20
N GLU A 332 -13.11 -4.07 7.29
CA GLU A 332 -14.26 -3.19 7.43
C GLU A 332 -13.99 -1.93 6.61
N ILE A 333 -14.90 -1.60 5.70
CA ILE A 333 -14.82 -0.41 4.87
C ILE A 333 -15.98 0.53 5.17
N SER A 334 -15.69 1.82 5.09
CA SER A 334 -16.66 2.91 5.22
C SER A 334 -16.63 3.72 3.94
N VAL A 335 -17.72 3.72 3.17
CA VAL A 335 -17.79 4.34 1.84
C VAL A 335 -18.77 5.51 1.88
N LEU A 336 -18.29 6.74 1.79
CA LEU A 336 -19.11 7.94 1.74
C LEU A 336 -19.35 8.33 0.28
N VAL A 337 -20.61 8.39 -0.14
CA VAL A 337 -21.00 8.75 -1.51
C VAL A 337 -22.23 9.66 -1.55
N PRO A 338 -22.46 10.38 -2.66
CA PRO A 338 -23.74 11.03 -2.91
C PRO A 338 -24.91 10.03 -2.89
N ASP A 339 -26.10 10.51 -2.53
CA ASP A 339 -27.29 9.66 -2.34
C ASP A 339 -27.72 8.91 -3.62
N ASP A 340 -27.47 9.48 -4.79
CA ASP A 340 -27.75 8.85 -6.10
C ASP A 340 -26.78 7.70 -6.44
N CYS A 341 -25.61 7.68 -5.81
CA CYS A 341 -24.55 6.68 -6.04
C CYS A 341 -24.64 5.48 -5.10
N VAL A 342 -25.53 5.50 -4.10
CA VAL A 342 -25.65 4.42 -3.09
C VAL A 342 -25.99 3.08 -3.72
N GLY A 343 -26.96 3.03 -4.63
CA GLY A 343 -27.38 1.80 -5.31
C GLY A 343 -26.23 1.12 -6.08
N PRO A 344 -25.56 1.84 -7.00
CA PRO A 344 -24.38 1.34 -7.71
C PRO A 344 -23.27 0.82 -6.79
N VAL A 345 -22.93 1.57 -5.72
CA VAL A 345 -21.89 1.17 -4.75
C VAL A 345 -22.25 -0.12 -4.03
N MET A 346 -23.50 -0.23 -3.55
CA MET A 346 -23.99 -1.44 -2.87
C MET A 346 -23.93 -2.67 -3.77
N SER A 347 -24.27 -2.50 -5.06
CA SER A 347 -24.19 -3.56 -6.06
C SER A 347 -22.74 -3.99 -6.33
N ASP A 348 -21.82 -3.04 -6.47
CA ASP A 348 -20.40 -3.32 -6.70
C ASP A 348 -19.77 -4.05 -5.49
N LEU A 349 -20.02 -3.56 -4.27
CA LEU A 349 -19.53 -4.21 -3.05
C LEU A 349 -20.05 -5.65 -2.92
N SER A 350 -21.32 -5.87 -3.25
CA SER A 350 -21.89 -7.23 -3.24
C SER A 350 -21.22 -8.13 -4.29
N GLY A 351 -20.89 -7.59 -5.46
CA GLY A 351 -20.11 -8.28 -6.51
C GLY A 351 -18.69 -8.66 -6.06
N ARG A 352 -18.12 -7.89 -5.13
CA ARG A 352 -16.80 -8.10 -4.51
C ARG A 352 -16.82 -8.99 -3.27
N ARG A 353 -17.83 -9.85 -3.13
CA ARG A 353 -18.05 -10.68 -1.93
C ARG A 353 -18.18 -9.85 -0.64
N GLY A 354 -18.52 -8.57 -0.76
CA GLY A 354 -18.73 -7.69 0.37
C GLY A 354 -20.07 -7.95 1.05
N ARG A 355 -20.07 -7.91 2.37
CA ARG A 355 -21.29 -7.94 3.19
C ARG A 355 -21.56 -6.53 3.71
N VAL A 356 -22.64 -5.92 3.23
CA VAL A 356 -23.06 -4.61 3.75
C VAL A 356 -23.63 -4.77 5.16
N VAL A 357 -23.06 -4.03 6.09
CA VAL A 357 -23.44 -4.00 7.50
C VAL A 357 -24.56 -2.98 7.73
N GLY A 358 -24.50 -1.82 7.08
CA GLY A 358 -25.52 -0.79 7.21
C GLY A 358 -25.26 0.46 6.38
N THR A 359 -26.23 1.38 6.38
CA THR A 359 -26.13 2.69 5.73
C THR A 359 -26.59 3.79 6.69
N GLU A 360 -25.86 4.89 6.74
CA GLU A 360 -26.13 6.05 7.60
C GLU A 360 -26.17 7.32 6.74
N GLN A 361 -27.19 8.17 6.89
CA GLN A 361 -27.18 9.49 6.24
C GLN A 361 -26.12 10.37 6.88
N SER A 362 -25.31 11.03 6.06
CA SER A 362 -24.20 11.88 6.51
C SER A 362 -24.32 13.26 5.89
N GLY A 363 -24.76 14.24 6.69
CA GLY A 363 -25.01 15.59 6.22
C GLY A 363 -26.13 15.67 5.17
N THR A 364 -26.07 16.67 4.29
CA THR A 364 -27.05 16.86 3.22
C THR A 364 -26.58 16.23 1.91
N GLY A 365 -27.30 15.24 1.40
CA GLY A 365 -27.10 14.67 0.06
C GLY A 365 -26.01 13.59 -0.03
N ARG A 366 -25.53 13.07 1.10
CA ARG A 366 -24.55 11.97 1.15
C ARG A 366 -24.98 10.88 2.11
N THR A 367 -24.55 9.67 1.80
CA THR A 367 -24.79 8.46 2.57
C THR A 367 -23.48 7.72 2.79
N LEU A 368 -23.25 7.31 4.03
CA LEU A 368 -22.16 6.44 4.44
C LEU A 368 -22.62 4.98 4.38
N VAL A 369 -21.94 4.15 3.61
CA VAL A 369 -22.16 2.71 3.50
C VAL A 369 -21.06 1.97 4.26
N ARG A 370 -21.43 1.14 5.23
CA ARG A 370 -20.49 0.27 5.96
C ARG A 370 -20.57 -1.14 5.43
N ALA A 371 -19.44 -1.75 5.11
CA ALA A 371 -19.38 -3.13 4.63
C ALA A 371 -18.13 -3.85 5.14
N GLU A 372 -18.18 -5.18 5.15
CA GLU A 372 -17.00 -6.03 5.33
C GLU A 372 -16.66 -6.70 4.00
N VAL A 373 -15.43 -6.56 3.55
CA VAL A 373 -15.00 -7.03 2.22
C VAL A 373 -13.63 -7.70 2.32
N PRO A 374 -13.41 -8.86 1.70
CA PRO A 374 -12.08 -9.46 1.62
C PRO A 374 -11.07 -8.54 0.92
N GLU A 375 -9.87 -8.38 1.47
CA GLU A 375 -8.88 -7.42 0.93
C GLU A 375 -8.46 -7.74 -0.51
N LEU A 376 -8.51 -9.02 -0.88
CA LEU A 376 -8.27 -9.50 -2.25
C LEU A 376 -9.14 -8.80 -3.29
N GLU A 377 -10.33 -8.33 -2.91
CA GLU A 377 -11.33 -7.78 -3.82
C GLU A 377 -11.27 -6.24 -3.92
N ILE A 378 -10.53 -5.59 -3.02
CA ILE A 378 -10.52 -4.12 -2.85
C ILE A 378 -9.17 -3.46 -3.09
N GLY A 379 -8.19 -4.17 -3.66
CA GLY A 379 -6.87 -3.62 -3.97
C GLY A 379 -6.92 -2.37 -4.87
N ARG A 380 -7.85 -2.32 -5.83
CA ARG A 380 -8.05 -1.17 -6.74
C ARG A 380 -9.33 -0.38 -6.45
N TYR A 381 -9.99 -0.63 -5.32
CA TYR A 381 -11.31 -0.06 -5.05
C TYR A 381 -11.31 1.48 -5.04
N ALA A 382 -10.20 2.12 -4.67
CA ALA A 382 -10.03 3.59 -4.78
C ALA A 382 -10.28 4.13 -6.19
N VAL A 383 -9.86 3.38 -7.21
CA VAL A 383 -10.01 3.73 -8.63
C VAL A 383 -11.43 3.45 -9.09
N ASP A 384 -11.94 2.26 -8.77
CA ASP A 384 -13.28 1.82 -9.16
C ASP A 384 -14.36 2.72 -8.56
N LEU A 385 -14.22 3.10 -7.28
CA LEU A 385 -15.14 3.99 -6.59
C LEU A 385 -15.19 5.37 -7.23
N ARG A 386 -14.04 5.92 -7.66
CA ARG A 386 -14.01 7.21 -8.38
C ARG A 386 -14.86 7.13 -9.66
N SER A 387 -14.81 6.02 -10.39
CA SER A 387 -15.66 5.83 -11.57
C SER A 387 -17.14 5.72 -11.20
N LEU A 388 -17.48 4.96 -10.15
CA LEU A 388 -18.86 4.72 -9.71
C LEU A 388 -19.55 5.96 -9.14
N SER A 389 -18.77 6.89 -8.57
CA SER A 389 -19.26 8.06 -7.84
C SER A 389 -18.94 9.39 -8.52
N HIS A 390 -18.57 9.36 -9.81
CA HIS A 390 -18.14 10.55 -10.56
C HIS A 390 -17.02 11.34 -9.88
N GLY A 391 -16.13 10.64 -9.18
CA GLY A 391 -14.96 11.19 -8.49
C GLY A 391 -15.27 11.79 -7.11
N THR A 392 -16.49 11.67 -6.61
CA THR A 392 -16.92 12.32 -5.36
C THR A 392 -16.96 11.38 -4.16
N GLY A 393 -16.95 10.07 -4.41
CA GLY A 393 -16.95 9.04 -3.40
C GLY A 393 -15.61 8.88 -2.70
N ARG A 394 -15.68 8.47 -1.43
CA ARG A 394 -14.53 8.15 -0.60
C ARG A 394 -14.74 6.83 0.07
N PHE A 395 -13.63 6.16 0.36
CA PHE A 395 -13.68 5.08 1.31
C PHE A 395 -12.48 5.11 2.23
N ASP A 396 -12.69 4.59 3.42
CA ASP A 396 -11.68 4.22 4.38
C ASP A 396 -11.77 2.72 4.64
N ARG A 397 -10.69 2.12 5.14
CA ARG A 397 -10.68 0.71 5.50
C ARG A 397 -9.83 0.43 6.73
N VAL A 398 -10.26 -0.56 7.49
CA VAL A 398 -9.54 -1.07 8.67
C VAL A 398 -9.57 -2.59 8.64
N TYR A 399 -8.45 -3.23 8.97
CA TYR A 399 -8.41 -4.68 9.15
C TYR A 399 -9.41 -5.11 10.22
N ALA A 400 -10.29 -6.06 9.88
CA ALA A 400 -11.26 -6.61 10.82
C ALA A 400 -10.79 -7.95 11.38
N ARG A 401 -10.52 -8.93 10.51
CA ARG A 401 -10.12 -10.29 10.89
C ARG A 401 -9.57 -11.07 9.71
N HIS A 402 -9.02 -12.25 9.97
CA HIS A 402 -8.88 -13.30 8.97
C HIS A 402 -10.11 -14.22 9.00
N GLU A 403 -10.58 -14.62 7.83
CA GLU A 403 -11.73 -15.53 7.68
C GLU A 403 -11.38 -16.64 6.69
N ALA A 404 -12.05 -17.79 6.82
CA ALA A 404 -11.84 -18.92 5.93
C ALA A 404 -12.19 -18.55 4.49
N MET A 405 -11.22 -18.69 3.60
CA MET A 405 -11.41 -18.45 2.18
C MET A 405 -12.37 -19.49 1.58
N PRO A 406 -13.30 -19.09 0.70
CA PRO A 406 -14.16 -20.02 -0.02
C PRO A 406 -13.37 -21.13 -0.74
N ALA A 407 -13.84 -22.37 -0.65
CA ALA A 407 -13.11 -23.55 -1.14
C ALA A 407 -12.67 -23.43 -2.61
N HIS A 408 -13.56 -22.96 -3.49
CA HIS A 408 -13.28 -22.81 -4.93
C HIS A 408 -12.15 -21.79 -5.23
N LEU A 409 -11.95 -20.78 -4.38
CA LEU A 409 -10.83 -19.83 -4.50
C LEU A 409 -9.55 -20.42 -3.93
N SER A 410 -9.64 -21.06 -2.76
CA SER A 410 -8.50 -21.78 -2.16
C SER A 410 -7.93 -22.84 -3.12
N ASP A 411 -8.79 -23.60 -3.80
CA ASP A 411 -8.37 -24.66 -4.70
C ASP A 411 -7.69 -24.08 -5.96
N ARG A 412 -8.18 -22.94 -6.47
CA ARG A 412 -7.53 -22.21 -7.58
C ARG A 412 -6.14 -21.69 -7.20
N MET A 413 -6.00 -21.13 -6.00
CA MET A 413 -4.72 -20.62 -5.51
C MET A 413 -3.69 -21.73 -5.28
N ARG A 414 -4.13 -22.93 -4.89
CA ARG A 414 -3.25 -24.11 -4.82
C ARG A 414 -2.74 -24.50 -6.20
N GLY A 415 -3.64 -24.61 -7.19
CA GLY A 415 -3.24 -25.00 -8.55
C GLY A 415 -2.25 -24.04 -9.20
N GLN A 416 -2.42 -22.72 -9.02
CA GLN A 416 -1.48 -21.73 -9.57
C GLN A 416 -0.07 -21.82 -8.98
N ARG A 417 0.08 -22.34 -7.77
CA ARG A 417 1.38 -22.51 -7.12
C ARG A 417 2.10 -23.76 -7.62
N ASP A 418 1.37 -24.84 -7.86
CA ASP A 418 1.94 -26.08 -8.39
C ASP A 418 2.53 -25.82 -9.79
N ASP A 419 1.81 -25.05 -10.63
CA ASP A 419 2.30 -24.64 -11.96
C ASP A 419 3.56 -23.75 -11.88
N ALA A 420 3.64 -22.85 -10.89
CA ALA A 420 4.81 -21.99 -10.70
C ALA A 420 6.03 -22.72 -10.11
N ALA A 421 5.82 -23.82 -9.39
CA ALA A 421 6.89 -24.63 -8.81
C ALA A 421 7.53 -25.60 -9.82
N ASP A 422 6.79 -26.03 -10.85
CA ASP A 422 7.32 -26.87 -11.94
C ASP A 422 8.12 -26.08 -13.00
N ASP A 423 7.99 -24.75 -13.03
CA ASP A 423 8.71 -23.85 -13.94
C ASP A 423 10.05 -23.31 -13.36
N THR A 424 10.46 -23.75 -12.16
CA THR A 424 11.73 -23.37 -11.50
C THR A 424 12.62 -24.58 -11.23
#